data_AF-A0A2S6AZR9-F1
#
_entry.id   AF-A0A2S6AZR9-F1
#
_cell.length_a   1.000
_cell.length_b   1.000
_cell.length_c   1.000
_cell.angle_alpha   90.00
_cell.angle_beta   90.00
_cell.angle_gamma   90.00
#
_symmetry.space_group_name_H-M   'P 1'
#
loop_
_entity.id
_entity.type
_entity.pdbx_description
1 polymer ?
#
loop_
_entity_poly.entity_id
_entity_poly.type
_entity_poly.pdbx_seq_one_letter_code
_entity_poly.pdbx_strand_id
1 'polypeptide(L)' 'VCTITLNLPEKRNAVDGVVAAELREAFERFEADDALRVAVLAGAGGNFCAGADLSAVGDPARRNELDTEGGGSGPMGP' A
#
# COMPACT_ATOMS: atom_id res chain seq x y z
N VAL A 1 -19.66 -2.49 0.46
CA VAL A 1 -18.53 -1.53 0.61
C VAL A 1 -17.48 -2.20 1.47
N CYS A 2 -16.22 -2.21 1.05
CA CYS A 2 -15.07 -2.70 1.80
C CYS A 2 -14.18 -1.51 2.20
N THR A 3 -13.61 -1.53 3.40
CA THR A 3 -12.64 -0.51 3.81
C THR A 3 -11.27 -1.16 3.98
N ILE A 4 -10.29 -0.67 3.24
CA ILE A 4 -8.88 -1.03 3.37
C ILE A 4 -8.20 0.10 4.15
N THR A 5 -7.56 -0.22 5.26
CA THR A 5 -6.95 0.80 6.14
C THR A 5 -5.45 0.57 6.25
N LEU A 6 -4.66 1.58 5.86
CA LEU A 6 -3.25 1.64 6.23
C LEU A 6 -3.16 1.91 7.74
N ASN A 7 -2.52 1.01 8.47
CA ASN A 7 -2.54 1.00 9.94
C ASN A 7 -1.14 1.00 10.57
N LEU A 8 -0.34 1.98 10.18
CA LEU A 8 0.95 2.32 10.82
C LEU A 8 0.94 3.80 11.24
N PRO A 9 0.03 4.20 12.15
CA PRO A 9 -0.18 5.61 12.50
C PRO A 9 1.09 6.27 13.08
N GLU A 10 1.94 5.51 13.78
CA GLU A 10 3.23 5.96 14.32
C GLU A 10 4.23 6.39 13.24
N LYS A 11 4.06 5.88 12.02
CA LYS A 11 4.81 6.30 10.82
C LYS A 11 3.99 7.15 9.86
N ARG A 12 2.82 7.65 10.29
CA ARG A 12 1.85 8.34 9.41
C ARG A 12 1.52 7.52 8.16
N ASN A 13 1.43 6.20 8.33
CA ASN A 13 1.10 5.24 7.26
C ASN A 13 2.08 5.30 6.07
N ALA A 14 3.35 5.62 6.30
CA ALA A 14 4.38 5.53 5.27
C ALA A 14 4.52 4.09 4.77
N VAL A 15 4.68 3.92 3.45
CA VAL A 15 4.63 2.62 2.78
C VAL A 15 6.04 2.14 2.45
N ASP A 16 6.42 1.00 3.01
CA ASP A 16 7.56 0.21 2.58
C ASP A 16 7.09 -1.00 1.76
N GLY A 17 8.03 -1.82 1.27
CA GLY A 17 7.75 -2.94 0.36
C GLY A 17 6.85 -4.01 0.99
N VAL A 18 6.89 -4.18 2.31
CA VAL A 18 5.99 -5.11 3.02
C VAL A 18 4.57 -4.55 2.98
N VAL A 19 4.39 -3.29 3.36
CA VAL A 19 3.08 -2.63 3.33
C VAL A 19 2.52 -2.54 1.90
N ALA A 20 3.37 -2.31 0.89
CA ALA A 20 2.97 -2.30 -0.52
C ALA A 20 2.44 -3.68 -0.97
N ALA A 21 3.10 -4.76 -0.56
CA ALA A 21 2.66 -6.12 -0.86
C ALA A 21 1.32 -6.46 -0.18
N GLU A 22 1.14 -6.08 1.09
CA GLU A 22 -0.13 -6.26 1.81
C GLU A 22 -1.28 -5.45 1.19
N LEU A 23 -0.99 -4.22 0.74
CA LEU A 23 -1.97 -3.39 0.07
C LEU A 23 -2.39 -3.98 -1.29
N ARG A 24 -1.44 -4.54 -2.05
CA ARG A 24 -1.74 -5.29 -3.29
C ARG A 24 -2.65 -6.47 -3.00
N GLU A 25 -2.31 -7.31 -2.01
CA GLU A 25 -3.13 -8.45 -1.62
C GLU A 25 -4.54 -8.03 -1.17
N ALA A 26 -4.67 -6.90 -0.48
CA ALA A 26 -5.97 -6.37 -0.09
C ALA A 26 -6.84 -5.98 -1.30
N PHE A 27 -6.24 -5.39 -2.34
CA PHE A 27 -6.94 -5.09 -3.59
C PHE A 27 -7.28 -6.34 -4.38
N GLU A 28 -6.37 -7.32 -4.49
CA GLU A 28 -6.63 -8.60 -5.15
C GLU A 28 -7.79 -9.36 -4.47
N ARG A 29 -7.85 -9.34 -3.14
CA ARG A 29 -8.98 -9.92 -2.39
C ARG A 29 -10.29 -9.17 -2.64
N PHE A 30 -10.25 -7.85 -2.78
CA PHE A 30 -11.42 -7.05 -3.13
C PHE A 30 -11.91 -7.36 -4.55
N GLU A 31 -10.99 -7.48 -5.51
CA GLU A 31 -11.32 -7.81 -6.91
C GLU A 31 -11.89 -9.22 -7.08
N ALA A 32 -11.45 -10.18 -6.26
CA ALA A 32 -11.92 -11.56 -6.31
C ALA A 32 -13.31 -11.78 -5.69
N ASP A 33 -13.87 -10.80 -4.97
CA ASP A 33 -15.17 -10.91 -4.32
C ASP A 33 -16.27 -10.15 -5.09
N ASP A 34 -17.03 -10.88 -5.90
CA ASP A 34 -18.14 -10.36 -6.71
C ASP A 34 -19.28 -9.70 -5.89
N ALA A 35 -19.34 -9.93 -4.58
CA ALA A 35 -20.30 -9.26 -3.69
C ALA A 35 -19.87 -7.83 -3.33
N LEU A 36 -18.58 -7.51 -3.46
CA LEU A 36 -18.04 -6.18 -3.20
C LEU A 36 -18.13 -5.30 -4.45
N ARG A 37 -18.55 -4.04 -4.24
CA ARG A 37 -18.77 -3.06 -5.33
C ARG A 37 -17.96 -1.79 -5.19
N VAL A 38 -17.49 -1.48 -3.99
CA VAL A 38 -16.80 -0.23 -3.65
C VAL A 38 -15.77 -0.54 -2.57
N ALA A 39 -14.53 -0.14 -2.78
CA ALA A 39 -13.48 -0.10 -1.79
C ALA A 39 -13.22 1.35 -1.34
N VAL A 40 -13.02 1.56 -0.05
CA VAL A 40 -12.53 2.82 0.53
C VAL A 40 -11.14 2.56 1.07
N LEU A 41 -10.13 3.22 0.51
CA LEU A 41 -8.79 3.23 1.08
C LEU A 41 -8.69 4.38 2.09
N ALA A 42 -8.30 4.06 3.32
CA ALA A 42 -8.19 5.01 4.42
C ALA A 42 -6.86 4.86 5.17
N GLY A 43 -6.49 5.87 5.96
CA GLY A 43 -5.35 5.80 6.88
C GLY A 43 -5.80 5.93 8.33
N ALA A 44 -5.25 5.09 9.21
CA ALA A 44 -5.47 5.18 10.65
C ALA A 44 -4.71 6.38 11.27
N GLY A 45 -5.18 6.84 12.43
CA GLY A 45 -4.46 7.85 13.21
C GLY A 45 -4.45 9.26 12.62
N GLY A 46 -5.46 9.62 11.82
CA GLY A 46 -5.70 10.99 11.35
C GLY A 46 -4.88 11.46 10.16
N ASN A 47 -3.99 10.61 9.63
CA ASN A 47 -3.23 10.86 8.40
C ASN A 47 -3.59 9.79 7.39
N PHE A 48 -3.69 10.14 6.10
CA PHE A 48 -3.89 9.15 5.04
C PHE A 48 -2.63 8.30 4.86
N CYS A 49 -1.58 8.89 4.26
CA CYS A 49 -0.29 8.27 3.99
C CYS A 49 0.77 9.36 3.81
N ALA A 50 1.95 9.19 4.41
CA ALA A 50 3.08 10.11 4.26
C ALA A 50 3.91 9.86 2.98
N GLY A 51 3.52 8.91 2.13
CA GLY A 51 4.27 8.47 0.94
C GLY A 51 5.17 7.26 1.25
N ALA A 52 6.29 7.16 0.54
CA ALA A 52 7.26 6.08 0.74
C ALA A 52 7.97 6.20 2.11
N ASP A 53 8.18 5.08 2.80
CA ASP A 53 9.04 5.04 3.99
C ASP A 53 10.50 5.18 3.59
N LEU A 54 11.04 6.40 3.68
CA LEU A 54 12.44 6.67 3.34
C LEU A 54 13.44 5.92 4.24
N SER A 55 13.04 5.46 5.43
CA SER A 55 13.90 4.63 6.27
C SER A 55 14.12 3.22 5.70
N ALA A 56 13.28 2.80 4.75
CA ALA A 56 13.35 1.48 4.11
C ALA A 56 14.20 1.46 2.82
N VAL A 57 14.56 2.62 2.25
CA VAL A 57 15.25 2.71 0.94
C VAL A 57 16.59 1.96 0.91
N GLY A 58 17.32 1.98 2.02
CA GLY A 58 18.62 1.30 2.16
C GLY A 58 18.53 -0.21 2.45
N ASP A 59 17.33 -0.74 2.66
CA ASP A 59 17.10 -2.14 3.01
C ASP A 59 16.44 -2.88 1.84
N PRO A 60 17.14 -3.79 1.14
CA PRO A 60 16.57 -4.54 0.03
C PRO A 60 15.31 -5.35 0.37
N ALA A 61 15.11 -5.73 1.63
CA ALA A 61 13.94 -6.47 2.07
C ALA A 61 12.71 -5.58 2.32
N ARG A 62 12.92 -4.27 2.46
CA ARG A 62 11.87 -3.30 2.79
C ARG A 62 11.70 -2.21 1.75
N ARG A 63 12.65 -1.99 0.84
CA ARG A 63 12.49 -0.97 -0.20
C ARG A 63 11.30 -1.33 -1.12
N ASN A 64 10.56 -0.32 -1.56
CA ASN A 64 9.55 -0.51 -2.60
C ASN A 64 10.22 -0.96 -3.90
N GLU A 65 9.49 -1.71 -4.72
CA GLU A 65 9.87 -1.98 -6.09
C GLU A 65 9.99 -0.65 -6.85
N LEU A 66 11.01 -0.54 -7.70
CA LEU A 66 11.21 0.58 -8.59
C LEU A 66 11.29 -0.01 -10.00
N ASP A 67 10.31 0.31 -10.83
CA ASP A 67 10.30 -0.03 -12.23
C ASP A 67 10.18 1.23 -13.09
N THR A 68 11.31 1.65 -13.64
CA THR A 68 11.40 2.84 -14.49
C THR A 68 10.60 2.74 -15.79
N GLU A 69 10.16 1.54 -16.19
CA GLU A 69 9.34 1.30 -17.37
C GLU A 69 7.83 1.31 -17.06
N GLY A 70 7.44 1.32 -15.77
CA GLY A 70 6.04 1.39 -15.33
C GLY A 70 5.23 0.10 -15.49
N GLY A 71 5.89 -1.04 -15.66
CA GLY A 71 5.31 -2.38 -15.60
C GLY A 71 5.27 -3.00 -14.20
N GLY A 72 5.80 -2.31 -13.19
CA GLY A 72 5.82 -2.75 -11.80
C GLY A 72 4.42 -3.11 -11.30
N SER A 73 4.34 -4.12 -10.45
CA SER A 73 3.07 -4.46 -9.82
C SER A 73 2.67 -3.29 -8.91
N GLY A 74 1.58 -2.59 -9.25
CA GLY A 74 1.01 -1.59 -8.36
C GLY A 74 0.81 -2.14 -6.94
N PRO A 75 0.60 -1.29 -5.93
CA PRO A 75 -0.10 -0.01 -6.03
C PRO A 75 0.78 1.24 -5.90
N MET A 76 2.10 1.11 -5.73
CA MET A 76 2.98 2.25 -5.38
C MET A 76 3.67 2.97 -6.55
N GLY A 77 3.26 2.68 -7.80
CA GLY A 77 3.79 3.35 -9.00
C GLY A 77 5.18 2.86 -9.42
N PRO A 78 5.71 3.31 -10.58
CA PRO A 78 7.05 2.97 -11.07
C PRO A 78 8.16 3.38 -10.09
#